data_AF-A0A938IZ86-F1
#
_entry.id   AF-A0A938IZ86-F1
#
_cell.length_a   1.000
_cell.length_b   1.000
_cell.length_c   1.000
_cell.angle_alpha   90.00
_cell.angle_beta   90.00
_cell.angle_gamma   90.00
#
_symmetry.space_group_name_H-M   'P 1'
#
loop_
_entity.id
_entity.type
_entity.pdbx_description
1 polymer ?
#
loop_
_entity_poly.entity_id
_entity_poly.type
_entity_poly.pdbx_seq_one_letter_code
_entity_poly.pdbx_strand_id
1 'polypeptide(L)'
;MRIAALVKQIPAFEEMELGPDGRLRREGLELEMNPYCRRAVAQAVELAATQPGDHEVVFVTLGPPTADDTLREAIAWATDRGVDARGVLVSDPAFAGSDTLATARALTAALVQVGPFDLVLTGRNSVDADTGQVGPQVAQMLGLPFLTGVKELRVDGDLVHAGCEHDDAFVTAEVRFPVILSAAERLIDPCKVDPDGRATVPADRIRTITAVDLGAGPWGQAASPTWVGDVRVQAGVRDAVVLDGAVDEQARRAVELLVARGAFRGSAAESFARVAPPWGTAGSPVAVLVEPDRPDETRELLGAAAGCAAAIAGHAVALVAGDADAGLLSQWGADAVVRFDGVDVEEDVAAGVVDWATERAPWAILAPSTAWGREVAGRVAAAI
;
A
#
# COMPACT_ATOMS: atom_id res chain seq x y z
N MET A 1 5.14 26.07 3.58
CA MET A 1 5.21 24.70 3.02
C MET A 1 3.89 24.37 2.34
N ARG A 2 3.90 23.76 1.16
CA ARG A 2 2.69 23.27 0.49
C ARG A 2 2.57 21.77 0.71
N ILE A 3 1.49 21.36 1.36
CA ILE A 3 1.26 19.96 1.74
C ILE A 3 0.03 19.44 0.98
N ALA A 4 0.17 18.29 0.33
CA ALA A 4 -0.97 17.53 -0.16
C ALA A 4 -1.25 16.34 0.75
N ALA A 5 -2.52 15.98 0.93
CA ALA A 5 -2.90 14.72 1.54
C ALA A 5 -3.91 13.99 0.65
N LEU A 6 -3.54 12.77 0.24
CA LEU A 6 -4.37 11.88 -0.55
C LEU A 6 -5.34 11.13 0.37
N VAL A 7 -6.64 11.32 0.14
CA VAL A 7 -7.70 10.69 0.92
C VAL A 7 -8.54 9.76 0.05
N LYS A 8 -9.16 8.76 0.67
CA LYS A 8 -10.02 7.80 0.00
C LYS A 8 -11.29 7.56 0.82
N GLN A 9 -12.44 7.63 0.17
CA GLN A 9 -13.71 7.17 0.72
C GLN A 9 -13.80 5.65 0.57
N ILE A 10 -14.16 4.96 1.64
CA ILE A 10 -14.34 3.51 1.69
C ILE A 10 -15.67 3.17 2.38
N PRO A 11 -16.20 1.96 2.19
CA PRO A 11 -17.28 1.44 3.02
C PRO A 11 -16.83 1.23 4.47
N ALA A 12 -17.69 1.53 5.43
CA ALA A 12 -17.46 1.23 6.85
C ALA A 12 -17.37 -0.28 7.06
N PHE A 13 -16.29 -0.73 7.72
CA PHE A 13 -15.94 -2.14 7.80
C PHE A 13 -16.97 -2.99 8.57
N GLU A 14 -17.66 -2.37 9.51
CA GLU A 14 -18.67 -2.99 10.40
C GLU A 14 -19.94 -3.41 9.65
N GLU A 15 -20.14 -2.90 8.42
CA GLU A 15 -21.35 -3.11 7.63
C GLU A 15 -21.09 -3.86 6.32
N MET A 16 -19.85 -4.26 6.03
CA MET A 16 -19.49 -4.88 4.75
C MET A 16 -20.16 -6.24 4.54
N GLU A 17 -21.29 -6.24 3.81
CA GLU A 17 -21.99 -7.44 3.35
C GLU A 17 -21.80 -7.66 1.83
N LEU A 18 -21.52 -8.90 1.42
CA LEU A 18 -21.44 -9.27 0.01
C LEU A 18 -22.83 -9.67 -0.54
N GLY A 19 -23.08 -9.29 -1.78
CA GLY A 19 -24.26 -9.58 -2.56
C GLY A 19 -24.32 -11.05 -3.00
N PRO A 20 -25.48 -11.51 -3.49
CA PRO A 20 -25.62 -12.86 -4.07
C PRO A 20 -24.69 -13.11 -5.28
N ASP A 21 -24.15 -12.04 -5.88
CA ASP A 21 -23.21 -12.04 -7.00
C ASP A 21 -21.72 -12.03 -6.57
N GLY A 22 -21.44 -12.12 -5.26
CA GLY A 22 -20.08 -12.08 -4.72
C GLY A 22 -19.43 -10.70 -4.72
N ARG A 23 -20.16 -9.64 -5.12
CA ARG A 23 -19.69 -8.25 -5.04
C ARG A 23 -20.15 -7.62 -3.74
N LEU A 24 -19.45 -6.61 -3.23
CA LEU A 24 -19.93 -5.85 -2.07
C LEU A 24 -21.31 -5.23 -2.35
N ARG A 25 -22.30 -5.47 -1.48
CA ARG A 25 -23.57 -4.74 -1.51
C ARG A 25 -23.26 -3.31 -1.13
N ARG A 26 -23.24 -2.40 -2.09
CA ARG A 26 -22.91 -0.98 -1.85
C ARG A 26 -24.13 -0.14 -1.45
N GLU A 27 -25.34 -0.65 -1.65
CA GLU A 27 -26.57 0.06 -1.29
C GLU A 27 -26.76 0.05 0.23
N GLY A 28 -26.78 1.23 0.84
CA GLY A 28 -27.03 1.41 2.27
C GLY A 28 -25.80 1.23 3.16
N LEU A 29 -24.60 1.00 2.61
CA LEU A 29 -23.37 1.01 3.43
C LEU A 29 -23.00 2.43 3.80
N GLU A 30 -22.75 2.66 5.09
CA GLU A 30 -22.10 3.89 5.52
C GLU A 30 -20.73 4.01 4.84
N LEU A 31 -20.44 5.19 4.28
CA LEU A 31 -19.16 5.50 3.66
C LEU A 31 -18.38 6.43 4.58
N GLU A 32 -17.09 6.17 4.74
CA GLU A 32 -16.22 6.99 5.57
C GLU A 32 -14.85 7.22 4.94
N MET A 33 -14.11 8.18 5.48
CA MET A 33 -12.70 8.35 5.14
C MET A 33 -11.89 7.18 5.68
N ASN A 34 -11.04 6.58 4.84
CA ASN A 34 -10.11 5.53 5.22
C ASN A 34 -9.32 5.91 6.51
N PRO A 35 -9.24 5.05 7.53
CA PRO A 35 -8.62 5.38 8.81
C PRO A 35 -7.15 5.84 8.74
N TYR A 36 -6.36 5.32 7.79
CA TYR A 36 -4.99 5.79 7.56
C TYR A 36 -4.97 7.16 6.88
N CYS A 37 -5.94 7.45 6.00
CA CYS A 37 -6.08 8.77 5.40
C CYS A 37 -6.47 9.84 6.44
N ARG A 38 -7.29 9.50 7.45
CA ARG A 38 -7.58 10.41 8.57
C ARG A 38 -6.34 10.84 9.34
N ARG A 39 -5.31 9.97 9.42
CA ARG A 39 -4.01 10.29 10.04
C ARG A 39 -3.14 11.13 9.13
N ALA A 40 -3.13 10.84 7.83
CA ALA A 40 -2.48 11.69 6.83
C ALA A 40 -3.03 13.13 6.87
N VAL A 41 -4.35 13.29 6.96
CA VAL A 41 -5.02 14.59 7.13
C VAL A 41 -4.60 15.26 8.44
N ALA A 42 -4.71 14.55 9.57
CA ALA A 42 -4.34 15.10 10.86
C ALA A 42 -2.88 15.55 10.90
N GLN A 43 -1.96 14.75 10.37
CA GLN A 43 -0.54 15.10 10.29
C GLN A 43 -0.28 16.30 9.37
N ALA A 44 -0.95 16.38 8.21
CA ALA A 44 -0.81 17.51 7.29
C ALA A 44 -1.22 18.83 7.97
N VAL A 45 -2.34 18.80 8.70
CA VAL A 45 -2.86 19.96 9.44
C VAL A 45 -1.97 20.29 10.64
N GLU A 46 -1.50 19.29 11.39
CA GLU A 46 -0.60 19.50 12.53
C GLU A 46 0.71 20.16 12.08
N LEU A 47 1.32 19.68 10.99
CA LEU A 47 2.52 20.31 10.44
C LEU A 47 2.26 21.75 9.99
N ALA A 48 1.15 22.00 9.29
CA ALA A 48 0.80 23.34 8.85
C ALA A 48 0.51 24.30 10.02
N ALA A 49 -0.03 23.80 11.13
CA ALA A 49 -0.36 24.59 12.32
C ALA A 49 0.84 24.88 13.22
N THR A 50 1.81 23.95 13.27
CA THR A 50 2.94 24.02 14.23
C THR A 50 4.24 24.52 13.62
N GLN A 51 4.41 24.38 12.30
CA GLN A 51 5.61 24.85 11.62
C GLN A 51 5.54 26.37 11.37
N PRO A 52 6.70 27.06 11.37
CA PRO A 52 6.73 28.49 11.09
C PRO A 52 6.58 28.78 9.59
N GLY A 53 5.88 29.86 9.27
CA GLY A 53 5.71 30.38 7.91
C GLY A 53 4.30 30.20 7.37
N ASP A 54 4.12 30.51 6.09
CA ASP A 54 2.84 30.31 5.41
C ASP A 54 2.73 28.86 4.93
N HIS A 55 1.62 28.22 5.25
CA HIS A 55 1.33 26.84 4.90
C HIS A 55 0.01 26.76 4.12
N GLU A 56 -0.02 25.90 3.10
CA GLU A 56 -1.22 25.58 2.34
C GLU A 56 -1.41 24.07 2.36
N VAL A 57 -2.62 23.63 2.74
CA VAL A 57 -2.98 22.20 2.70
C VAL A 57 -4.00 21.94 1.60
N VAL A 58 -3.73 20.93 0.76
CA VAL A 58 -4.63 20.50 -0.31
C VAL A 58 -5.00 19.04 -0.12
N PHE A 59 -6.28 18.76 0.11
CA PHE A 59 -6.79 17.40 0.17
C PHE A 59 -7.21 16.94 -1.22
N VAL A 60 -6.75 15.76 -1.65
CA VAL A 60 -7.05 15.23 -3.00
C VAL A 60 -7.68 13.86 -2.86
N THR A 61 -8.79 13.63 -3.56
CA THR A 61 -9.46 12.32 -3.61
C THR A 61 -9.82 11.97 -5.06
N LEU A 62 -9.74 10.68 -5.39
CA LEU A 62 -10.27 10.13 -6.64
C LEU A 62 -11.51 9.30 -6.29
N GLY A 63 -12.67 9.68 -6.82
CA GLY A 63 -13.89 8.96 -6.50
C GLY A 63 -15.16 9.50 -7.15
N PRO A 64 -16.31 8.85 -6.90
CA PRO A 64 -17.60 9.39 -7.31
C PRO A 64 -17.90 10.72 -6.59
N PRO A 65 -18.92 11.48 -7.02
CA PRO A 65 -19.30 12.74 -6.38
C PRO A 65 -19.53 12.64 -4.86
N THR A 66 -19.92 11.47 -4.34
CA THR A 66 -20.09 11.25 -2.89
C THR A 66 -18.79 11.30 -2.09
N ALA A 67 -17.63 11.16 -2.74
CA ALA A 67 -16.32 11.27 -2.08
C ALA A 67 -16.01 12.70 -1.60
N ASP A 68 -16.77 13.69 -2.07
CA ASP A 68 -16.79 15.07 -1.57
C ASP A 68 -16.95 15.13 -0.04
N ASP A 69 -17.71 14.23 0.57
CA ASP A 69 -17.90 14.18 2.03
C ASP A 69 -16.57 13.99 2.78
N THR A 70 -15.66 13.17 2.25
CA THR A 70 -14.34 12.97 2.88
C THR A 70 -13.47 14.22 2.78
N LEU A 71 -13.58 15.00 1.70
CA LEU A 71 -12.90 16.28 1.58
C LEU A 71 -13.47 17.29 2.58
N ARG A 72 -14.79 17.32 2.77
CA ARG A 72 -15.43 18.17 3.79
C ARG A 72 -14.97 17.84 5.20
N GLU A 73 -14.88 16.55 5.56
CA GLU A 73 -14.32 16.13 6.85
C GLU A 73 -12.89 16.67 7.06
N ALA A 74 -12.03 16.54 6.04
CA ALA A 74 -10.66 17.03 6.09
C ALA A 74 -10.56 18.56 6.18
N ILE A 75 -11.34 19.29 5.38
CA ILE A 75 -11.36 20.76 5.37
C ILE A 75 -11.92 21.32 6.68
N ALA A 76 -12.98 20.71 7.22
CA ALA A 76 -13.55 21.10 8.50
C ALA A 76 -12.53 20.92 9.64
N TRP A 77 -11.82 19.78 9.66
CA TRP A 77 -10.76 19.52 10.64
C TRP A 77 -9.62 20.55 10.58
N ALA A 78 -9.20 20.94 9.37
CA ALA A 78 -8.20 21.97 9.16
C ALA A 78 -8.69 23.35 9.62
N THR A 79 -9.93 23.71 9.27
CA THR A 79 -10.54 25.01 9.60
C THR A 79 -10.69 25.18 11.12
N ASP A 80 -11.13 24.15 11.82
CA ASP A 80 -11.22 24.12 13.30
C ASP A 80 -9.86 24.39 13.98
N ARG A 81 -8.76 24.01 13.32
CA ARG A 81 -7.37 24.24 13.78
C ARG A 81 -6.74 25.51 13.21
N GLY A 82 -7.51 26.35 12.52
CA GLY A 82 -7.02 27.61 11.94
C GLY A 82 -6.09 27.43 10.74
N VAL A 83 -6.12 26.28 10.07
CA VAL A 83 -5.32 25.99 8.88
C VAL A 83 -6.17 26.21 7.61
N ASP A 84 -5.67 27.03 6.68
CA ASP A 84 -6.30 27.21 5.37
C ASP A 84 -6.10 25.95 4.50
N ALA A 85 -7.20 25.28 4.18
CA ALA A 85 -7.16 24.05 3.39
C ALA A 85 -8.30 23.92 2.36
N ARG A 86 -7.98 23.50 1.14
CA ARG A 86 -8.97 23.26 0.07
C ARG A 86 -8.99 21.79 -0.37
N GLY A 87 -10.05 21.41 -1.06
CA GLY A 87 -10.24 20.07 -1.62
C GLY A 87 -10.11 20.03 -3.14
N VAL A 88 -9.65 18.89 -3.65
CA VAL A 88 -9.63 18.55 -5.07
C VAL A 88 -10.30 17.18 -5.23
N LEU A 89 -11.44 17.18 -5.90
CA LEU A 89 -12.19 15.97 -6.23
C LEU A 89 -11.89 15.58 -7.68
N VAL A 90 -11.09 14.53 -7.88
CA VAL A 90 -10.92 13.92 -9.19
C VAL A 90 -12.11 13.01 -9.43
N SER A 91 -13.01 13.40 -10.33
CA SER A 91 -14.28 12.68 -10.53
C SER A 91 -14.76 12.75 -11.96
N ASP A 92 -14.80 11.58 -12.60
CA ASP A 92 -15.28 11.35 -13.95
C ASP A 92 -15.59 9.85 -14.12
N PRO A 93 -16.69 9.46 -14.79
CA PRO A 93 -16.95 8.06 -15.14
C PRO A 93 -15.79 7.36 -15.85
N ALA A 94 -14.93 8.08 -16.58
CA ALA A 94 -13.74 7.52 -17.23
C ALA A 94 -12.73 6.88 -16.27
N PHE A 95 -12.75 7.23 -14.98
CA PHE A 95 -11.87 6.63 -13.97
C PHE A 95 -12.44 5.34 -13.35
N ALA A 96 -13.67 4.94 -13.71
CA ALA A 96 -14.30 3.76 -13.14
C ALA A 96 -13.51 2.47 -13.45
N GLY A 97 -13.43 1.58 -12.46
CA GLY A 97 -12.72 0.31 -12.58
C GLY A 97 -11.20 0.43 -12.59
N SER A 98 -10.65 1.57 -12.15
CA SER A 98 -9.19 1.72 -11.97
C SER A 98 -8.65 0.68 -10.99
N ASP A 99 -7.56 0.02 -11.37
CA ASP A 99 -6.67 -0.65 -10.43
C ASP A 99 -5.72 0.35 -9.74
N THR A 100 -4.71 -0.15 -9.02
CA THR A 100 -3.76 0.71 -8.30
C THR A 100 -2.96 1.59 -9.26
N LEU A 101 -2.48 1.05 -10.38
CA LEU A 101 -1.66 1.79 -11.34
C LEU A 101 -2.47 2.89 -12.05
N ALA A 102 -3.68 2.57 -12.52
CA ALA A 102 -4.57 3.56 -13.13
C ALA A 102 -4.98 4.65 -12.12
N THR A 103 -5.23 4.26 -10.86
CA THR A 103 -5.51 5.20 -9.76
C THR A 103 -4.32 6.13 -9.50
N ALA A 104 -3.11 5.59 -9.40
CA ALA A 104 -1.88 6.35 -9.18
C ALA A 104 -1.61 7.33 -10.33
N ARG A 105 -1.85 6.95 -11.59
CA ARG A 105 -1.73 7.84 -12.75
C ARG A 105 -2.66 9.05 -12.66
N ALA A 106 -3.94 8.82 -12.32
CA ALA A 106 -4.92 9.91 -12.19
C ALA A 106 -4.56 10.86 -11.03
N LEU A 107 -4.17 10.31 -9.88
CA LEU A 107 -3.74 11.12 -8.71
C LEU A 107 -2.45 11.90 -8.99
N THR A 108 -1.48 11.28 -9.66
CA THR A 108 -0.23 11.94 -10.09
C THR A 108 -0.53 13.11 -11.02
N ALA A 109 -1.37 12.90 -12.04
CA ALA A 109 -1.76 13.97 -12.96
C ALA A 109 -2.44 15.14 -12.24
N ALA A 110 -3.32 14.84 -11.28
CA ALA A 110 -3.95 15.86 -10.44
C ALA A 110 -2.92 16.62 -9.59
N LEU A 111 -2.01 15.91 -8.91
CA LEU A 111 -0.94 16.50 -8.09
C LEU A 111 -0.03 17.42 -8.92
N VAL A 112 0.34 17.03 -10.14
CA VAL A 112 1.11 17.87 -11.06
C VAL A 112 0.34 19.15 -11.41
N GLN A 113 -0.97 19.06 -11.63
CA GLN A 113 -1.81 20.20 -12.00
C GLN A 113 -2.02 21.20 -10.84
N VAL A 114 -2.15 20.72 -9.60
CA VAL A 114 -2.49 21.58 -8.44
C VAL A 114 -1.31 21.92 -7.53
N GLY A 115 -0.18 21.22 -7.72
CA GLY A 115 1.09 21.43 -7.02
C GLY A 115 1.89 22.65 -7.55
N PRO A 116 3.23 22.67 -7.41
CA PRO A 116 4.06 21.67 -6.73
C PRO A 116 3.83 21.63 -5.21
N PHE A 117 4.17 20.49 -4.60
CA PHE A 117 4.09 20.25 -3.16
C PHE A 117 5.46 19.92 -2.58
N ASP A 118 5.70 20.36 -1.35
CA ASP A 118 6.90 19.99 -0.58
C ASP A 118 6.69 18.61 0.08
N LEU A 119 5.46 18.31 0.49
CA LEU A 119 5.10 17.05 1.14
C LEU A 119 3.79 16.51 0.57
N VAL A 120 3.77 15.22 0.23
CA VAL A 120 2.53 14.50 -0.06
C VAL A 120 2.34 13.40 0.98
N LEU A 121 1.23 13.43 1.70
CA LEU A 121 0.85 12.41 2.67
C LEU A 121 -0.20 11.46 2.07
N THR A 122 -0.03 10.17 2.28
CA THR A 122 -1.04 9.15 1.93
C THR A 122 -1.38 8.33 3.17
N GLY A 123 -2.47 7.56 3.15
CA GLY A 123 -2.58 6.43 4.09
C GLY A 123 -1.59 5.32 3.72
N ARG A 124 -1.14 4.51 4.70
CA ARG A 124 -0.31 3.31 4.46
C ARG A 124 -0.92 2.39 3.39
N ASN A 125 -2.22 2.10 3.57
CA ASN A 125 -3.05 1.32 2.68
C ASN A 125 -4.51 1.79 2.84
N SER A 126 -5.41 1.29 2.01
CA SER A 126 -6.84 1.41 2.27
C SER A 126 -7.37 0.07 2.78
N VAL A 127 -8.18 0.09 3.84
CA VAL A 127 -8.59 -1.17 4.49
C VAL A 127 -9.54 -2.02 3.64
N ASP A 128 -10.21 -1.43 2.65
CA ASP A 128 -11.11 -2.13 1.73
C ASP A 128 -10.40 -3.01 0.69
N ALA A 129 -9.18 -2.63 0.28
CA ALA A 129 -8.44 -3.28 -0.81
C ALA A 129 -7.05 -3.79 -0.39
N ASP A 130 -6.49 -3.22 0.66
CA ASP A 130 -5.26 -3.63 1.35
C ASP A 130 -4.01 -3.78 0.46
N THR A 131 -3.92 -3.01 -0.63
CA THR A 131 -2.82 -3.15 -1.60
C THR A 131 -1.54 -2.44 -1.14
N GLY A 132 -1.64 -1.24 -0.56
CA GLY A 132 -0.47 -0.42 -0.18
C GLY A 132 0.37 0.09 -1.35
N GLN A 133 -0.14 0.03 -2.60
CA GLN A 133 0.65 0.27 -3.81
C GLN A 133 0.54 1.69 -4.39
N VAL A 134 -0.55 2.42 -4.11
CA VAL A 134 -0.80 3.72 -4.77
C VAL A 134 0.24 4.76 -4.36
N GLY A 135 0.63 4.82 -3.08
CA GLY A 135 1.68 5.71 -2.59
C GLY A 135 3.02 5.57 -3.33
N PRO A 136 3.65 4.39 -3.34
CA PRO A 136 4.92 4.18 -4.04
C PRO A 136 4.81 4.35 -5.56
N GLN A 137 3.67 3.99 -6.17
CA GLN A 137 3.43 4.25 -7.59
C GLN A 137 3.40 5.76 -7.91
N VAL A 138 2.73 6.57 -7.09
CA VAL A 138 2.73 8.04 -7.24
C VAL A 138 4.14 8.60 -7.03
N ALA A 139 4.89 8.11 -6.03
CA ALA A 139 6.26 8.53 -5.79
C ALA A 139 7.17 8.26 -7.00
N GLN A 140 7.07 7.07 -7.59
CA GLN A 140 7.78 6.73 -8.82
C GLN A 140 7.45 7.69 -9.98
N MET A 141 6.16 7.95 -10.21
CA MET A 141 5.73 8.80 -11.33
C MET A 141 6.11 10.28 -11.15
N LEU A 142 6.20 10.76 -9.91
CA LEU A 142 6.67 12.11 -9.60
C LEU A 142 8.20 12.22 -9.48
N GLY A 143 8.92 11.09 -9.47
CA GLY A 143 10.36 11.06 -9.23
C GLY A 143 10.74 11.54 -7.82
N LEU A 144 9.92 11.20 -6.83
CA LEU A 144 10.11 11.60 -5.43
C LEU A 144 10.49 10.41 -4.54
N PRO A 145 11.26 10.66 -3.45
CA PRO A 145 11.44 9.66 -2.41
C PRO A 145 10.11 9.28 -1.75
N PHE A 146 10.03 8.06 -1.22
CA PHE A 146 8.87 7.58 -0.45
C PHE A 146 9.31 6.99 0.87
N LEU A 147 8.63 7.32 1.96
CA LEU A 147 8.75 6.58 3.20
C LEU A 147 7.42 5.90 3.51
N THR A 148 7.46 4.58 3.62
CA THR A 148 6.29 3.76 3.92
C THR A 148 6.10 3.56 5.41
N GLY A 149 4.85 3.53 5.89
CA GLY A 149 4.53 3.14 7.26
C GLY A 149 5.04 4.11 8.33
N VAL A 150 5.08 5.42 8.05
CA VAL A 150 5.55 6.44 8.99
C VAL A 150 4.66 6.47 10.23
N LYS A 151 5.26 6.20 11.39
CA LYS A 151 4.63 6.20 12.72
C LYS A 151 5.11 7.34 13.62
N GLU A 152 6.20 8.00 13.27
CA GLU A 152 6.77 9.13 14.00
C GLU A 152 7.37 10.09 12.98
N LEU A 153 7.15 11.40 13.13
CA LEU A 153 7.60 12.40 12.18
C LEU A 153 8.06 13.68 12.88
N ARG A 154 9.26 14.14 12.54
CA ARG A 154 9.82 15.43 12.95
C ARG A 154 10.41 16.14 11.74
N VAL A 155 10.19 17.44 11.65
CA VAL A 155 10.72 18.28 10.57
C VAL A 155 11.63 19.35 11.15
N ASP A 156 12.87 19.39 10.66
CA ASP A 156 13.91 20.35 11.02
C ASP A 156 14.37 21.10 9.76
N GLY A 157 13.73 22.23 9.47
CA GLY A 157 13.97 22.98 8.24
C GLY A 157 13.50 22.21 7.02
N ASP A 158 14.43 21.78 6.17
CA ASP A 158 14.15 20.97 4.98
C ASP A 158 14.38 19.46 5.19
N LEU A 159 14.88 19.06 6.37
CA LEU A 159 15.15 17.68 6.73
C LEU A 159 13.97 17.08 7.49
N VAL A 160 13.54 15.91 7.05
CA VAL A 160 12.48 15.10 7.65
C VAL A 160 13.13 13.91 8.34
N HIS A 161 12.88 13.76 9.64
CA HIS A 161 13.23 12.57 10.41
C HIS A 161 11.97 11.74 10.64
N ALA A 162 12.00 10.49 10.19
CA ALA A 162 10.85 9.60 10.25
C ALA A 162 11.19 8.29 10.97
N GLY A 163 10.29 7.85 11.85
CA GLY A 163 10.24 6.46 12.31
C GLY A 163 9.20 5.70 11.51
N CYS A 164 9.61 4.63 10.85
CA CYS A 164 8.77 3.79 9.99
C CYS A 164 8.51 2.44 10.65
N GLU A 165 7.29 1.93 10.54
CA GLU A 165 6.88 0.59 10.98
C GLU A 165 6.81 -0.35 9.78
N HIS A 166 7.70 -1.32 9.76
CA HIS A 166 7.72 -2.43 8.81
C HIS A 166 7.15 -3.68 9.49
N ASP A 167 7.04 -4.79 8.76
CA ASP A 167 6.32 -5.99 9.20
C ASP A 167 6.84 -6.58 10.53
N ASP A 168 8.15 -6.55 10.77
CA ASP A 168 8.79 -7.05 12.00
C ASP A 168 9.90 -6.14 12.54
N ALA A 169 10.02 -4.93 12.00
CA ALA A 169 11.10 -4.02 12.31
C ALA A 169 10.62 -2.56 12.34
N PHE A 170 11.43 -1.72 12.98
CA PHE A 170 11.29 -0.28 12.89
C PHE A 170 12.51 0.29 12.19
N VAL A 171 12.27 1.15 11.21
CA VAL A 171 13.33 1.81 10.44
C VAL A 171 13.33 3.29 10.80
N THR A 172 14.50 3.87 11.01
CA THR A 172 14.66 5.33 11.11
C THR A 172 15.22 5.82 9.79
N ALA A 173 14.54 6.80 9.20
CA ALA A 173 14.92 7.37 7.91
C ALA A 173 15.06 8.89 8.01
N GLU A 174 15.99 9.43 7.23
CA GLU A 174 16.16 10.86 7.02
C GLU A 174 16.04 11.17 5.53
N VAL A 175 15.23 12.16 5.20
CA VAL A 175 14.96 12.55 3.81
C VAL A 175 14.71 14.05 3.72
N ARG A 176 15.07 14.67 2.61
CA ARG A 176 14.77 16.09 2.39
C ARG A 176 13.50 16.26 1.58
N PHE A 177 12.80 17.37 1.78
CA PHE A 177 11.74 17.77 0.85
C PHE A 177 12.29 17.99 -0.58
N PRO A 178 11.51 17.73 -1.64
CA PRO A 178 10.15 17.19 -1.60
C PRO A 178 10.10 15.67 -1.37
N VAL A 179 9.10 15.19 -0.63
CA VAL A 179 8.94 13.75 -0.29
C VAL A 179 7.48 13.31 -0.23
N ILE A 180 7.22 12.03 -0.45
CA ILE A 180 5.93 11.39 -0.20
C ILE A 180 6.03 10.46 1.01
N LEU A 181 5.08 10.52 1.94
CA LEU A 181 5.06 9.70 3.15
C LEU A 181 3.71 9.00 3.30
N SER A 182 3.69 7.73 3.70
CA SER A 182 2.46 7.04 4.05
C SER A 182 2.27 6.94 5.57
N ALA A 183 1.11 7.37 6.06
CA ALA A 183 0.79 7.41 7.49
C ALA A 183 0.38 6.02 8.00
N ALA A 184 1.12 5.51 9.00
CA ALA A 184 0.78 4.32 9.76
C ALA A 184 -0.15 4.65 10.95
N GLU A 185 -0.59 3.61 11.66
CA GLU A 185 -1.58 3.70 12.73
C GLU A 185 -1.14 4.56 13.91
N ARG A 186 0.17 4.57 14.23
CA ARG A 186 0.69 5.24 15.42
C ARG A 186 1.19 6.67 15.17
N LEU A 187 1.06 7.19 13.95
CA LEU A 187 1.57 8.52 13.58
C LEU A 187 0.98 9.65 14.44
N ILE A 188 -0.35 9.69 14.50
CA ILE A 188 -1.12 10.72 15.17
C ILE A 188 -2.55 10.22 15.36
N ASP A 189 -3.28 10.80 16.31
CA ASP A 189 -4.72 10.55 16.43
C ASP A 189 -5.46 10.96 15.13
N PRO A 190 -6.39 10.13 14.62
CA PRO A 190 -7.06 10.39 13.36
C PRO A 190 -7.98 11.61 13.45
N CYS A 191 -8.07 12.39 12.36
CA CYS A 191 -9.11 13.41 12.27
C CYS A 191 -10.51 12.77 12.28
N LYS A 192 -11.45 13.40 13.00
CA LYS A 192 -12.86 13.02 12.96
C LYS A 192 -13.72 14.25 13.18
N VAL A 193 -14.62 14.51 12.24
CA VAL A 193 -15.59 15.62 12.32
C VAL A 193 -16.99 15.03 12.12
N ASP A 194 -17.95 15.46 12.93
CA ASP A 194 -19.34 15.03 12.80
C ASP A 194 -20.01 15.58 11.52
N PRO A 195 -21.13 14.99 11.07
CA PRO A 195 -21.80 15.42 9.84
C PRO A 195 -22.21 16.90 9.81
N ASP A 196 -22.60 17.49 10.94
CA ASP A 196 -23.01 18.90 11.00
C ASP A 196 -21.79 19.80 10.75
N GLY A 197 -20.64 19.45 11.35
CA GLY A 197 -19.37 20.12 11.09
C GLY A 197 -18.94 20.05 9.62
N ARG A 198 -19.07 18.88 8.97
CA ARG A 198 -18.78 18.71 7.54
C ARG A 198 -19.68 19.55 6.65
N ALA A 199 -20.97 19.66 7.01
CA ALA A 199 -21.96 20.41 6.26
C ALA A 199 -21.68 21.93 6.24
N THR A 200 -20.89 22.44 7.20
CA THR A 200 -20.49 23.86 7.22
C THR A 200 -19.49 24.25 6.14
N VAL A 201 -18.79 23.28 5.54
CA VAL A 201 -17.76 23.55 4.52
C VAL A 201 -18.41 24.10 3.25
N PRO A 202 -18.03 25.29 2.76
CA PRO A 202 -18.57 25.82 1.51
C PRO A 202 -18.17 24.97 0.29
N ALA A 203 -19.07 24.80 -0.68
CA ALA A 203 -18.81 23.95 -1.86
C ALA A 203 -17.69 24.50 -2.76
N ASP A 204 -17.46 25.81 -2.79
CA ASP A 204 -16.39 26.47 -3.55
C ASP A 204 -14.98 26.20 -2.98
N ARG A 205 -14.88 25.61 -1.79
CA ARG A 205 -13.63 25.09 -1.22
C ARG A 205 -13.17 23.80 -1.88
N ILE A 206 -14.03 23.16 -2.68
CA ILE A 206 -13.74 21.90 -3.36
C ILE A 206 -13.79 22.12 -4.86
N ARG A 207 -12.65 21.91 -5.53
CA ARG A 207 -12.56 21.97 -6.98
C ARG A 207 -12.70 20.56 -7.55
N THR A 208 -13.64 20.36 -8.47
CA THR A 208 -13.71 19.11 -9.24
C THR A 208 -12.80 19.17 -10.45
N ILE A 209 -12.07 18.09 -10.71
CA ILE A 209 -11.21 17.86 -11.88
C ILE A 209 -11.70 16.61 -12.59
N THR A 210 -11.94 16.71 -13.89
CA THR A 210 -12.46 15.64 -14.75
C THR A 210 -11.34 14.96 -15.54
N ALA A 211 -11.65 13.88 -16.27
CA ALA A 211 -10.67 13.24 -17.14
C ALA A 211 -10.15 14.19 -18.22
N VAL A 212 -11.01 15.05 -18.77
CA VAL A 212 -10.62 16.03 -19.80
C VAL A 212 -9.58 17.03 -19.27
N ASP A 213 -9.67 17.40 -17.99
CA ASP A 213 -8.72 18.32 -17.36
C ASP A 213 -7.34 17.68 -17.16
N LEU A 214 -7.28 16.35 -16.99
CA LEU A 214 -6.05 15.58 -16.79
C LEU A 214 -5.43 15.06 -18.10
N GLY A 215 -6.16 15.13 -19.21
CA GLY A 215 -5.71 14.69 -20.53
C GLY A 215 -6.49 13.50 -21.10
N ALA A 216 -6.15 13.08 -22.32
CA ALA A 216 -6.98 12.15 -23.10
C ALA A 216 -7.02 10.69 -22.57
N GLY A 217 -6.13 10.30 -21.65
CA GLY A 217 -6.05 8.95 -21.10
C GLY A 217 -5.08 8.02 -21.85
N PRO A 218 -5.24 6.68 -21.75
CA PRO A 218 -6.40 5.98 -21.18
C PRO A 218 -6.56 6.20 -19.67
N TRP A 219 -7.79 6.01 -19.17
CA TRP A 219 -8.15 6.11 -17.75
C TRP A 219 -8.97 4.88 -17.31
N GLY A 220 -9.14 4.70 -16.00
CA GLY A 220 -10.04 3.68 -15.48
C GLY A 220 -9.60 2.26 -15.82
N GLN A 221 -10.57 1.38 -16.01
CA GLN A 221 -10.35 -0.01 -16.42
C GLN A 221 -9.52 -0.12 -17.71
N ALA A 222 -9.64 0.83 -18.65
CA ALA A 222 -8.90 0.80 -19.91
C ALA A 222 -7.39 1.06 -19.73
N ALA A 223 -7.01 1.72 -18.63
CA ALA A 223 -5.61 1.94 -18.25
C ALA A 223 -5.09 0.94 -17.20
N SER A 224 -5.96 0.02 -16.75
CA SER A 224 -5.66 -0.91 -15.66
C SER A 224 -5.09 -2.22 -16.21
N PRO A 225 -3.84 -2.59 -15.90
CA PRO A 225 -3.31 -3.90 -16.27
C PRO A 225 -3.98 -5.05 -15.51
N THR A 226 -4.58 -4.79 -14.36
CA THR A 226 -5.26 -5.80 -13.54
C THR A 226 -6.78 -5.62 -13.52
N TRP A 227 -7.49 -6.72 -13.24
CA TRP A 227 -8.93 -6.72 -13.01
C TRP A 227 -9.29 -7.73 -11.92
N VAL A 228 -10.39 -7.48 -11.21
CA VAL A 228 -10.89 -8.41 -10.20
C VAL A 228 -11.63 -9.55 -10.89
N GLY A 229 -11.15 -10.78 -10.69
CA GLY A 229 -11.80 -12.02 -11.14
C GLY A 229 -12.89 -12.49 -10.18
N ASP A 230 -13.05 -13.81 -10.06
CA ASP A 230 -14.05 -14.40 -9.16
C ASP A 230 -13.74 -14.11 -7.69
N VAL A 231 -14.72 -13.57 -6.96
CA VAL A 231 -14.63 -13.31 -5.52
C VAL A 231 -15.26 -14.46 -4.75
N ARG A 232 -14.56 -14.98 -3.75
CA ARG A 232 -15.06 -16.02 -2.84
C ARG A 232 -15.10 -15.52 -1.41
N VAL A 233 -16.18 -15.85 -0.70
CA VAL A 233 -16.33 -15.51 0.72
C VAL A 233 -15.79 -16.67 1.55
N GLN A 234 -14.72 -16.42 2.29
CA GLN A 234 -14.24 -17.38 3.26
C GLN A 234 -14.92 -17.14 4.60
N ALA A 235 -16.03 -17.84 4.84
CA ALA A 235 -16.71 -17.81 6.12
C ALA A 235 -15.86 -18.56 7.17
N GLY A 236 -15.27 -17.82 8.10
CA GLY A 236 -14.60 -18.40 9.26
C GLY A 236 -15.60 -18.68 10.38
N VAL A 237 -15.97 -19.94 10.59
CA VAL A 237 -16.72 -20.33 11.80
C VAL A 237 -15.71 -20.43 12.94
N ARG A 238 -15.70 -19.46 13.85
CA ARG A 238 -14.91 -19.52 15.08
C ARG A 238 -15.74 -20.22 16.16
N ASP A 239 -15.29 -21.38 16.61
CA ASP A 239 -15.84 -22.06 17.79
C ASP A 239 -15.35 -21.35 19.07
N ALA A 240 -15.90 -20.16 19.32
CA ALA A 240 -15.52 -19.31 20.43
C ALA A 240 -16.05 -19.89 21.75
N VAL A 241 -15.15 -20.11 22.71
CA VAL A 241 -15.49 -20.58 24.06
C VAL A 241 -15.07 -19.51 25.05
N VAL A 242 -16.05 -18.96 25.77
CA VAL A 242 -15.80 -18.06 26.92
C VAL A 242 -15.71 -18.93 28.18
N LEU A 243 -14.64 -18.73 28.96
CA LEU A 243 -14.38 -19.50 30.18
C LEU A 243 -14.69 -18.63 31.40
N ASP A 244 -15.50 -19.16 32.32
CA ASP A 244 -15.87 -18.49 33.58
C ASP A 244 -15.40 -19.30 34.80
N GLY A 245 -15.36 -18.65 35.96
CA GLY A 245 -14.97 -19.26 37.25
C GLY A 245 -13.64 -18.74 37.79
N ALA A 246 -12.98 -19.51 38.66
CA ALA A 246 -11.67 -19.15 39.20
C ALA A 246 -10.59 -19.15 38.10
N VAL A 247 -9.66 -18.17 38.15
CA VAL A 247 -8.62 -17.96 37.11
C VAL A 247 -7.80 -19.23 36.84
N ASP A 248 -7.39 -19.96 37.89
CA ASP A 248 -6.60 -21.19 37.74
C ASP A 248 -7.34 -22.26 36.94
N GLU A 249 -8.66 -22.36 37.12
CA GLU A 249 -9.51 -23.31 36.40
C GLU A 249 -9.76 -22.86 34.95
N GLN A 250 -9.91 -21.56 34.72
CA GLN A 250 -9.97 -21.00 33.37
C GLN A 250 -8.68 -21.30 32.60
N ALA A 251 -7.51 -21.06 33.21
CA ALA A 251 -6.21 -21.32 32.59
C ALA A 251 -6.03 -22.80 32.25
N ARG A 252 -6.38 -23.71 33.17
CA ARG A 252 -6.36 -25.16 32.94
C ARG A 252 -7.23 -25.56 31.75
N ARG A 253 -8.48 -25.10 31.72
CA ARG A 253 -9.44 -25.39 30.64
C ARG A 253 -9.01 -24.79 29.30
N ALA A 254 -8.40 -23.60 29.30
CA ALA A 254 -7.87 -22.97 28.10
C ALA A 254 -6.74 -23.82 27.50
N VAL A 255 -5.79 -24.28 28.33
CA VAL A 255 -4.70 -25.16 27.88
C VAL A 255 -5.25 -26.49 27.35
N GLU A 256 -6.23 -27.08 28.04
CA GLU A 256 -6.89 -28.32 27.57
C GLU A 256 -7.56 -28.13 26.20
N LEU A 257 -8.28 -27.04 25.99
CA LEU A 257 -8.87 -26.71 24.69
C LEU A 257 -7.80 -26.51 23.62
N LEU A 258 -6.72 -25.80 23.91
CA LEU A 258 -5.60 -25.59 22.99
C LEU A 258 -4.92 -26.91 22.61
N VAL A 259 -4.66 -27.79 23.58
CA VAL A 259 -4.10 -29.13 23.36
C VAL A 259 -5.05 -29.98 22.52
N ALA A 260 -6.34 -30.01 22.87
CA ALA A 260 -7.36 -30.79 22.16
C ALA A 260 -7.52 -30.32 20.71
N ARG A 261 -7.39 -29.01 20.47
CA ARG A 261 -7.39 -28.39 19.14
C ARG A 261 -6.04 -28.48 18.42
N GLY A 262 -5.03 -29.09 19.04
CA GLY A 262 -3.74 -29.34 18.42
C GLY A 262 -2.83 -28.13 18.33
N ALA A 263 -3.08 -27.04 19.06
CA ALA A 263 -2.28 -25.81 19.02
C ALA A 263 -0.79 -26.03 19.37
N PHE A 264 -0.47 -27.10 20.10
CA PHE A 264 0.89 -27.48 20.49
C PHE A 264 1.44 -28.69 19.74
N ARG A 265 0.68 -29.25 18.78
CA ARG A 265 1.26 -30.21 17.84
C ARG A 265 2.11 -29.38 16.88
N GLY A 266 3.43 -29.58 16.89
CA GLY A 266 4.25 -29.08 15.79
C GLY A 266 3.58 -29.51 14.49
N SER A 267 3.45 -28.58 13.54
CA SER A 267 3.07 -28.94 12.18
C SER A 267 3.98 -30.10 11.79
N ALA A 268 3.43 -31.33 11.70
CA ALA A 268 4.14 -32.39 11.03
C ALA A 268 4.25 -31.84 9.63
N ALA A 269 5.45 -31.33 9.28
CA ALA A 269 5.67 -30.62 8.04
C ALA A 269 4.93 -31.38 6.96
N GLU A 270 3.80 -30.83 6.49
CA GLU A 270 3.18 -31.36 5.30
C GLU A 270 4.34 -31.41 4.32
N SER A 271 4.58 -32.59 3.74
CA SER A 271 5.68 -32.78 2.80
C SER A 271 5.58 -31.67 1.78
N PHE A 272 6.35 -30.59 1.95
CA PHE A 272 6.33 -29.47 1.05
C PHE A 272 6.59 -30.05 -0.33
N ALA A 273 5.78 -29.63 -1.31
CA ALA A 273 5.99 -30.09 -2.67
C ALA A 273 7.48 -29.92 -3.00
N ARG A 274 8.11 -30.97 -3.52
CA ARG A 274 9.54 -30.88 -3.89
C ARG A 274 9.66 -29.71 -4.86
N VAL A 275 10.46 -28.71 -4.49
CA VAL A 275 10.83 -27.61 -5.38
C VAL A 275 11.29 -28.21 -6.70
N ALA A 276 10.76 -27.71 -7.82
CA ALA A 276 11.21 -28.15 -9.13
C ALA A 276 12.73 -27.95 -9.20
N PRO A 277 13.52 -29.00 -9.49
CA PRO A 277 14.97 -28.86 -9.51
C PRO A 277 15.35 -27.86 -10.62
N PRO A 278 16.34 -26.99 -10.37
CA PRO A 278 16.82 -26.07 -11.39
C PRO A 278 17.32 -26.87 -12.60
N TRP A 279 16.98 -26.40 -13.79
CA TRP A 279 17.22 -27.11 -15.05
C TRP A 279 17.96 -26.26 -16.10
N GLY A 280 18.23 -24.99 -15.78
CA GLY A 280 19.08 -24.08 -16.57
C GLY A 280 18.38 -22.75 -16.88
N THR A 281 19.05 -21.86 -17.64
CA THR A 281 18.57 -20.50 -17.92
C THR A 281 17.85 -20.36 -19.26
N ALA A 282 17.17 -21.43 -19.71
CA ALA A 282 16.42 -21.42 -20.95
C ALA A 282 14.99 -20.85 -20.73
N GLY A 283 14.39 -20.30 -21.79
CA GLY A 283 13.03 -19.75 -21.74
C GLY A 283 12.90 -18.44 -20.97
N SER A 284 11.66 -17.96 -20.81
CA SER A 284 11.37 -16.69 -20.15
C SER A 284 11.62 -16.74 -18.64
N PRO A 285 12.20 -15.69 -18.04
CA PRO A 285 12.46 -15.69 -16.61
C PRO A 285 11.19 -15.46 -15.78
N VAL A 286 11.08 -16.16 -14.65
CA VAL A 286 10.15 -15.86 -13.56
C VAL A 286 10.98 -15.36 -12.38
N ALA A 287 10.93 -14.05 -12.14
CA ALA A 287 11.80 -13.40 -11.17
C ALA A 287 11.20 -13.38 -9.77
N VAL A 288 12.05 -13.37 -8.75
CA VAL A 288 11.68 -13.14 -7.35
C VAL A 288 12.51 -11.99 -6.81
N LEU A 289 11.86 -10.98 -6.26
CA LEU A 289 12.51 -9.96 -5.44
C LEU A 289 12.87 -10.57 -4.09
N VAL A 290 14.16 -10.64 -3.81
CA VAL A 290 14.66 -11.14 -2.53
C VAL A 290 14.82 -9.96 -1.58
N GLU A 291 13.95 -9.90 -0.58
CA GLU A 291 14.07 -8.94 0.51
C GLU A 291 15.21 -9.35 1.46
N PRO A 292 16.09 -8.43 1.86
CA PRO A 292 17.14 -8.70 2.84
C PRO A 292 16.57 -9.26 4.14
N ASP A 293 17.30 -10.21 4.75
CA ASP A 293 16.96 -10.81 6.06
C ASP A 293 15.58 -11.52 6.13
N ARG A 294 14.99 -11.89 4.99
CA ARG A 294 13.70 -12.61 4.85
C ARG A 294 13.84 -14.00 4.19
N PRO A 295 14.53 -14.96 4.83
CA PRO A 295 14.82 -16.25 4.20
C PRO A 295 13.57 -17.12 3.98
N ASP A 296 12.54 -16.99 4.82
CA ASP A 296 11.35 -17.83 4.74
C ASP A 296 10.43 -17.39 3.60
N GLU A 297 10.15 -16.09 3.48
CA GLU A 297 9.40 -15.50 2.37
C GLU A 297 10.13 -15.71 1.04
N THR A 298 11.46 -15.53 1.03
CA THR A 298 12.29 -15.79 -0.16
C THR A 298 12.18 -17.24 -0.61
N ARG A 299 12.24 -18.20 0.32
CA ARG A 299 12.11 -19.62 0.00
C ARG A 299 10.73 -19.95 -0.58
N GLU A 300 9.67 -19.41 0.00
CA GLU A 300 8.31 -19.62 -0.49
C GLU A 300 8.14 -19.09 -1.92
N LEU A 301 8.59 -17.85 -2.15
CA LEU A 301 8.48 -17.20 -3.46
C LEU A 301 9.33 -17.89 -4.53
N LEU A 302 10.55 -18.34 -4.20
CA LEU A 302 11.37 -19.10 -5.14
C LEU A 302 10.78 -20.46 -5.47
N GLY A 303 10.17 -21.14 -4.49
CA GLY A 303 9.43 -22.37 -4.74
C GLY A 303 8.26 -22.15 -5.70
N ALA A 304 7.50 -21.07 -5.50
CA ALA A 304 6.41 -20.68 -6.40
C ALA A 304 6.92 -20.31 -7.81
N ALA A 305 7.98 -19.50 -7.89
CA ALA A 305 8.60 -19.10 -9.14
C ALA A 305 9.13 -20.30 -9.95
N ALA A 306 9.78 -21.26 -9.28
CA ALA A 306 10.25 -22.49 -9.92
C ALA A 306 9.07 -23.32 -10.47
N GLY A 307 7.94 -23.37 -9.74
CA GLY A 307 6.71 -23.99 -10.21
C GLY A 307 6.13 -23.30 -11.46
N CYS A 308 6.05 -21.96 -11.46
CA CYS A 308 5.62 -21.17 -12.60
C CYS A 308 6.56 -21.34 -13.81
N ALA A 309 7.87 -21.25 -13.58
CA ALA A 309 8.91 -21.42 -14.58
C ALA A 309 8.80 -22.79 -15.25
N ALA A 310 8.65 -23.86 -14.48
CA ALA A 310 8.45 -25.20 -15.02
C ALA A 310 7.19 -25.31 -15.91
N ALA A 311 6.09 -24.64 -15.53
CA ALA A 311 4.86 -24.66 -16.30
C ALA A 311 4.94 -23.94 -17.66
N ILE A 312 5.83 -22.95 -17.78
CA ILE A 312 6.03 -22.16 -19.02
C ILE A 312 7.29 -22.55 -19.79
N ALA A 313 8.00 -23.61 -19.37
CA ALA A 313 9.33 -23.96 -19.87
C ALA A 313 10.33 -22.78 -19.80
N GLY A 314 10.25 -22.01 -18.72
CA GLY A 314 11.15 -20.92 -18.35
C GLY A 314 12.02 -21.26 -17.14
N HIS A 315 12.66 -20.25 -16.55
CA HIS A 315 13.60 -20.44 -15.44
C HIS A 315 13.38 -19.43 -14.32
N ALA A 316 13.67 -19.83 -13.07
CA ALA A 316 13.50 -18.96 -11.91
C ALA A 316 14.73 -18.10 -11.66
N VAL A 317 14.54 -16.81 -11.43
CA VAL A 317 15.64 -15.84 -11.21
C VAL A 317 15.47 -15.16 -9.86
N ALA A 318 16.47 -15.24 -8.99
CA ALA A 318 16.52 -14.44 -7.76
C ALA A 318 17.14 -13.08 -8.07
N LEU A 319 16.40 -12.00 -7.83
CA LEU A 319 16.86 -10.62 -7.93
C LEU A 319 17.22 -10.16 -6.52
N VAL A 320 18.50 -9.90 -6.26
CA VAL A 320 19.00 -9.60 -4.91
C VAL A 320 19.62 -8.22 -4.85
N ALA A 321 19.29 -7.50 -3.78
CA ALA A 321 19.96 -6.26 -3.39
C ALA A 321 21.07 -6.62 -2.38
N GLY A 322 22.33 -6.45 -2.77
CA GLY A 322 23.48 -6.78 -1.91
C GLY A 322 23.87 -8.27 -1.89
N ASP A 323 24.44 -8.71 -0.77
CA ASP A 323 25.05 -10.03 -0.63
C ASP A 323 24.00 -11.13 -0.45
N ALA A 324 24.10 -12.18 -1.27
CA ALA A 324 23.26 -13.38 -1.13
C ALA A 324 24.02 -14.66 -1.47
N ASP A 325 23.75 -15.72 -0.72
CA ASP A 325 24.28 -17.07 -0.97
C ASP A 325 23.56 -17.71 -2.15
N ALA A 326 24.18 -17.67 -3.33
CA ALA A 326 23.64 -18.25 -4.55
C ALA A 326 23.43 -19.77 -4.44
N GLY A 327 24.24 -20.47 -3.66
CA GLY A 327 24.08 -21.91 -3.43
C GLY A 327 22.84 -22.23 -2.61
N LEU A 328 22.51 -21.36 -1.64
CA LEU A 328 21.28 -21.45 -0.87
C LEU A 328 20.04 -21.10 -1.71
N LEU A 329 20.08 -20.01 -2.47
CA LEU A 329 18.98 -19.61 -3.35
C LEU A 329 18.69 -20.68 -4.41
N SER A 330 19.73 -21.33 -4.94
CA SER A 330 19.56 -22.44 -5.88
C SER A 330 18.88 -23.65 -5.24
N GLN A 331 19.16 -23.96 -3.98
CA GLN A 331 18.44 -25.01 -3.24
C GLN A 331 16.95 -24.71 -3.04
N TRP A 332 16.57 -23.43 -3.10
CA TRP A 332 15.17 -22.98 -3.00
C TRP A 332 14.50 -22.83 -4.36
N GLY A 333 15.20 -23.09 -5.46
CA GLY A 333 14.61 -23.18 -6.80
C GLY A 333 15.13 -22.15 -7.80
N ALA A 334 16.07 -21.26 -7.42
CA ALA A 334 16.66 -20.32 -8.37
C ALA A 334 17.57 -21.04 -9.39
N ASP A 335 17.30 -20.83 -10.68
CA ASP A 335 18.20 -21.21 -11.79
C ASP A 335 19.30 -20.17 -12.02
N ALA A 336 19.02 -18.91 -11.69
CA ALA A 336 19.97 -17.80 -11.80
C ALA A 336 19.81 -16.80 -10.64
N VAL A 337 20.89 -16.07 -10.34
CA VAL A 337 20.90 -14.97 -9.37
C VAL A 337 21.43 -13.72 -10.07
N VAL A 338 20.69 -12.63 -9.96
CA VAL A 338 21.08 -11.30 -10.44
C VAL A 338 21.27 -10.42 -9.22
N ARG A 339 22.47 -9.85 -9.11
CA ARG A 339 22.82 -8.94 -8.01
C ARG A 339 22.78 -7.51 -8.50
N PHE A 340 22.14 -6.65 -7.73
CA PHE A 340 22.24 -5.20 -7.90
C PHE A 340 23.28 -4.67 -6.90
N ASP A 341 24.35 -4.09 -7.44
CA ASP A 341 25.43 -3.49 -6.65
C ASP A 341 25.13 -2.02 -6.37
N GLY A 342 25.51 -1.53 -5.18
CA GLY A 342 25.37 -0.10 -4.83
C GLY A 342 23.93 0.37 -4.67
N VAL A 343 23.04 -0.53 -4.26
CA VAL A 343 21.64 -0.21 -3.92
C VAL A 343 21.54 -0.03 -2.41
N ASP A 344 21.10 1.16 -1.97
CA ASP A 344 21.03 1.49 -0.54
C ASP A 344 19.57 1.61 -0.05
N VAL A 345 18.63 1.87 -0.98
CA VAL A 345 17.21 2.07 -0.69
C VAL A 345 16.31 1.37 -1.70
N GLU A 346 15.03 1.25 -1.38
CA GLU A 346 13.98 0.62 -2.19
C GLU A 346 13.89 1.22 -3.61
N GLU A 347 14.13 2.53 -3.75
CA GLU A 347 14.20 3.21 -5.05
C GLU A 347 15.27 2.63 -5.97
N ASP A 348 16.48 2.38 -5.45
CA ASP A 348 17.61 1.89 -6.24
C ASP A 348 17.35 0.45 -6.69
N VAL A 349 16.77 -0.37 -5.80
CA VAL A 349 16.36 -1.73 -6.12
C VAL A 349 15.31 -1.71 -7.22
N ALA A 350 14.28 -0.86 -7.10
CA ALA A 350 13.25 -0.74 -8.13
C ALA A 350 13.84 -0.33 -9.48
N ALA A 351 14.77 0.63 -9.51
CA ALA A 351 15.45 1.05 -10.73
C ALA A 351 16.24 -0.10 -11.38
N GLY A 352 17.04 -0.84 -10.60
CA GLY A 352 17.77 -2.00 -11.10
C GLY A 352 16.86 -3.10 -11.65
N VAL A 353 15.72 -3.33 -10.99
CA VAL A 353 14.71 -4.29 -11.46
C VAL A 353 14.06 -3.82 -12.76
N VAL A 354 13.77 -2.53 -12.92
CA VAL A 354 13.20 -1.95 -14.15
C VAL A 354 14.17 -2.11 -15.32
N ASP A 355 15.45 -1.78 -15.12
CA ASP A 355 16.48 -1.94 -16.14
C ASP A 355 16.59 -3.42 -16.57
N TRP A 356 16.69 -4.32 -15.60
CA TRP A 356 16.74 -5.76 -15.85
C TRP A 356 15.48 -6.27 -16.56
N ALA A 357 14.29 -5.86 -16.11
CA ALA A 357 13.01 -6.32 -16.67
C ALA A 357 12.82 -5.82 -18.10
N THR A 358 13.26 -4.60 -18.41
CA THR A 358 13.22 -4.02 -19.76
C THR A 358 14.09 -4.81 -20.73
N GLU A 359 15.28 -5.26 -20.29
CA GLU A 359 16.18 -6.05 -21.11
C GLU A 359 15.76 -7.52 -21.26
N ARG A 360 15.20 -8.12 -20.19
CA ARG A 360 14.94 -9.56 -20.12
C ARG A 360 13.50 -9.95 -20.43
N ALA A 361 12.57 -9.01 -20.37
CA ALA A 361 11.13 -9.23 -20.56
C ALA A 361 10.62 -10.46 -19.77
N PRO A 362 10.70 -10.43 -18.42
CA PRO A 362 10.28 -11.55 -17.60
C PRO A 362 8.80 -11.87 -17.79
N TRP A 363 8.45 -13.13 -17.60
CA TRP A 363 7.06 -13.56 -17.60
C TRP A 363 6.31 -13.04 -16.37
N ALA A 364 6.97 -13.03 -15.21
CA ALA A 364 6.47 -12.41 -13.99
C ALA A 364 7.63 -12.01 -13.07
N ILE A 365 7.34 -11.06 -12.18
CA ILE A 365 8.18 -10.71 -11.03
C ILE A 365 7.32 -10.91 -9.78
N LEU A 366 7.74 -11.83 -8.92
CA LEU A 366 7.09 -12.09 -7.64
C LEU A 366 7.79 -11.27 -6.55
N ALA A 367 7.01 -10.60 -5.72
CA ALA A 367 7.50 -9.76 -4.62
C ALA A 367 6.89 -10.22 -3.29
N PRO A 368 7.62 -10.07 -2.17
CA PRO A 368 7.04 -10.29 -0.86
C PRO A 368 5.91 -9.29 -0.60
N SER A 369 4.92 -9.69 0.20
CA SER A 369 3.77 -8.86 0.55
C SER A 369 4.04 -7.94 1.77
N THR A 370 5.31 -7.70 2.07
CA THR A 370 5.85 -6.81 3.11
C THR A 370 5.78 -5.34 2.70
N ALA A 371 6.08 -4.43 3.62
CA ALA A 371 6.21 -3.00 3.33
C ALA A 371 7.26 -2.74 2.22
N TRP A 372 8.43 -3.39 2.31
CA TRP A 372 9.50 -3.31 1.32
C TRP A 372 9.07 -3.84 -0.04
N GLY A 373 8.49 -5.04 -0.09
CA GLY A 373 8.09 -5.66 -1.35
C GLY A 373 6.96 -4.91 -2.07
N ARG A 374 6.00 -4.35 -1.31
CA ARG A 374 4.93 -3.50 -1.86
C ARG A 374 5.46 -2.19 -2.44
N GLU A 375 6.46 -1.59 -1.81
CA GLU A 375 7.11 -0.41 -2.33
C GLU A 375 7.86 -0.72 -3.62
N VAL A 376 8.82 -1.66 -3.60
CA VAL A 376 9.65 -1.98 -4.76
C VAL A 376 8.77 -2.42 -5.94
N ALA A 377 7.82 -3.34 -5.72
CA ALA A 377 6.91 -3.79 -6.77
C ALA A 377 6.00 -2.66 -7.28
N GLY A 378 5.53 -1.77 -6.40
CA GLY A 378 4.73 -0.61 -6.76
C GLY A 378 5.51 0.33 -7.70
N ARG A 379 6.77 0.62 -7.37
CA ARG A 379 7.66 1.44 -8.21
C ARG A 379 7.96 0.77 -9.55
N VAL A 380 8.33 -0.50 -9.54
CA VAL A 380 8.60 -1.27 -10.77
C VAL A 380 7.39 -1.23 -11.70
N ALA A 381 6.19 -1.52 -11.18
CA ALA A 381 4.95 -1.52 -11.96
C ALA A 381 4.56 -0.14 -12.52
N ALA A 382 5.00 0.95 -11.87
CA ALA A 382 4.78 2.31 -12.36
C ALA A 382 5.78 2.75 -13.44
N ALA A 383 6.94 2.11 -13.50
CA ALA A 383 8.04 2.47 -14.39
C ALA A 383 8.07 1.67 -15.71
N ILE A 384 7.54 0.44 -15.71
CA ILE A 384 7.38 -0.40 -16.91
C ILE A 384 6.01 -0.18 -17.58
#